data_AF-A0A9Q0IQM7-F1
#
_entry.id   AF-A0A9Q0IQM7-F1
#
_cell.length_a   1.000
_cell.length_b   1.000
_cell.length_c   1.000
_cell.angle_alpha   90.00
_cell.angle_beta   90.00
_cell.angle_gamma   90.00
#
_symmetry.space_group_name_H-M   'P 1'
#
loop_
_entity.id
_entity.type
_entity.pdbx_description
1 polymer ?
#
loop_
_entity_poly.entity_id
_entity_poly.type
_entity_poly.pdbx_seq_one_letter_code
_entity_poly.pdbx_strand_id
1 'polypeptide(L)'
;MNQPKIVRPEESQPARAQWYDRKKYVIVNFMVHNPKDVKVAFHPDKMILCCKNDEEDVIYNELHFYDKIQIHDSRERVYDRTINILLRKVKPDVSWPRLQKDSAKVG
;
A
#
# COMPACT_ATOMS: atom_id res chain seq x y z
N MET A 1 -14.95 -2.56 11.28
CA MET A 1 -14.70 -3.54 10.20
C MET A 1 -13.41 -4.26 10.53
N ASN A 2 -13.44 -5.59 10.65
CA ASN A 2 -12.23 -6.38 10.85
C ASN A 2 -11.51 -6.48 9.50
N GLN A 3 -10.27 -6.01 9.44
CA GLN A 3 -9.48 -6.11 8.23
C GLN A 3 -8.93 -7.53 8.04
N PRO A 4 -8.72 -7.97 6.79
CA PRO A 4 -8.15 -9.29 6.56
C PRO A 4 -6.77 -9.38 7.20
N LYS A 5 -6.52 -10.45 7.97
CA LYS A 5 -5.18 -10.76 8.46
C LYS A 5 -4.38 -11.32 7.29
N ILE A 6 -3.61 -10.46 6.64
CA ILE A 6 -2.70 -10.84 5.55
C ILE A 6 -1.34 -11.16 6.18
N VAL A 7 -0.87 -12.40 6.03
CA VAL A 7 0.46 -12.83 6.43
C VAL A 7 1.33 -12.89 5.17
N ARG A 8 2.60 -12.52 5.30
CA ARG A 8 3.56 -12.61 4.19
C ARG A 8 3.69 -14.05 3.71
N PRO A 9 3.40 -14.34 2.43
CA PRO A 9 3.66 -15.65 1.84
C PRO A 9 5.16 -15.96 1.79
N GLU A 10 5.53 -17.23 1.95
CA GLU A 10 6.92 -17.70 1.93
C GLU A 10 7.61 -17.33 0.61
N GLU A 11 6.96 -17.63 -0.51
CA GLU A 11 7.38 -17.22 -1.85
C GLU A 11 6.54 -16.01 -2.29
N SER A 12 7.14 -14.83 -2.26
CA SER A 12 6.52 -13.61 -2.77
C SER A 12 7.55 -12.57 -3.20
N GLN A 13 7.17 -11.74 -4.17
CA GLN A 13 7.98 -10.61 -4.63
C GLN A 13 7.26 -9.28 -4.43
N PRO A 14 7.97 -8.18 -4.15
CA PRO A 14 7.36 -6.88 -4.05
C PRO A 14 7.07 -6.30 -5.44
N ALA A 15 5.90 -5.68 -5.61
CA ALA A 15 5.67 -4.85 -6.79
C ALA A 15 6.41 -3.50 -6.66
N ARG A 16 6.84 -2.97 -7.82
CA ARG A 16 7.31 -1.59 -7.91
C ARG A 16 6.17 -0.64 -7.59
N ALA A 17 6.44 0.37 -6.76
CA ALA A 17 5.46 1.40 -6.41
C ALA A 17 5.94 2.79 -6.83
N GLN A 18 5.02 3.59 -7.35
CA GLN A 18 5.18 5.03 -7.50
C GLN A 18 4.20 5.73 -6.56
N TRP A 19 4.59 6.87 -5.97
CA TRP A 19 3.72 7.57 -5.03
C TRP A 19 3.77 9.07 -5.20
N TYR A 20 2.69 9.73 -4.77
CA TYR A 20 2.53 11.17 -4.91
C TYR A 20 1.85 11.75 -3.69
N ASP A 21 2.44 12.82 -3.15
CA ASP A 21 1.84 13.58 -2.07
C ASP A 21 0.78 14.58 -2.59
N ARG A 22 -0.31 14.73 -1.85
CA ARG A 22 -1.36 15.74 -2.07
C ARG A 22 -1.80 16.34 -0.74
N LYS A 23 -2.51 17.46 -0.82
CA LYS A 23 -3.00 18.21 0.35
C LYS A 23 -3.68 17.32 1.41
N LYS A 24 -4.63 16.47 1.00
CA LYS A 24 -5.40 15.59 1.91
C LYS A 24 -5.06 14.11 1.79
N TYR A 25 -4.32 13.71 0.77
CA TYR A 25 -4.15 12.30 0.40
C TYR A 25 -2.71 11.99 0.02
N VAL A 26 -2.34 10.73 0.13
CA VAL A 26 -1.17 10.16 -0.53
C VAL A 26 -1.66 9.12 -1.51
N ILE A 27 -1.18 9.15 -2.75
CA ILE A 27 -1.53 8.16 -3.78
C ILE A 27 -0.34 7.23 -3.95
N VAL A 28 -0.57 5.91 -3.98
CA VAL A 28 0.45 4.89 -4.25
C VAL A 28 -0.03 3.98 -5.37
N ASN A 29 0.71 3.88 -6.46
CA ASN A 29 0.40 3.01 -7.59
C ASN A 29 1.38 1.85 -7.60
N PHE A 30 0.88 0.64 -7.36
CA PHE A 30 1.65 -0.59 -7.52
C PHE A 30 1.56 -1.05 -8.98
N MET A 31 2.70 -1.28 -9.61
CA MET A 31 2.79 -1.77 -10.98
C MET A 31 2.64 -3.30 -10.98
N VAL A 32 1.41 -3.76 -11.21
CA VAL A 32 1.07 -5.19 -11.29
C VAL A 32 0.22 -5.40 -12.53
N HIS A 33 0.64 -6.29 -13.42
CA HIS A 33 -0.08 -6.61 -14.65
C HIS A 33 -1.16 -7.66 -14.36
N ASN A 34 -2.39 -7.42 -14.83
CA ASN A 34 -3.59 -8.23 -14.65
C ASN A 34 -3.73 -8.77 -13.21
N PRO A 35 -3.83 -7.88 -12.20
CA PRO A 35 -3.85 -8.30 -10.81
C PRO A 35 -5.07 -9.17 -10.49
N LYS A 36 -4.83 -10.33 -9.88
CA LYS A 36 -5.85 -11.29 -9.42
C LYS A 36 -5.82 -11.41 -7.90
N ASP A 37 -6.94 -11.81 -7.30
CA ASP A 37 -7.07 -12.06 -5.86
C ASP A 37 -6.57 -10.92 -4.96
N VAL A 38 -6.83 -9.67 -5.37
CA VAL A 38 -6.32 -8.49 -4.67
C VAL A 38 -6.88 -8.41 -3.26
N LYS A 39 -5.98 -8.42 -2.28
CA LYS A 39 -6.27 -8.22 -0.85
C LYS A 39 -5.48 -7.04 -0.34
N VAL A 40 -6.19 -6.10 0.27
CA VAL A 40 -5.58 -4.91 0.90
C VAL A 40 -6.02 -4.80 2.34
N ALA A 41 -5.06 -4.55 3.24
CA ALA A 41 -5.30 -4.20 4.63
C ALA A 41 -4.71 -2.80 4.91
N PHE A 42 -5.53 -1.88 5.39
CA PHE A 42 -5.17 -0.56 5.89
C PHE A 42 -5.12 -0.50 7.42
N HIS A 43 -3.93 -0.34 7.97
CA HIS A 43 -3.73 0.00 9.37
C HIS A 43 -3.46 1.51 9.50
N PRO A 44 -3.61 2.09 10.70
CA PRO A 44 -3.35 3.51 10.91
C PRO A 44 -1.95 3.95 10.47
N ASP A 45 -0.94 3.09 10.57
CA ASP A 45 0.48 3.41 10.32
C ASP A 45 1.11 2.56 9.21
N LYS A 46 0.36 1.65 8.57
CA LYS A 46 0.86 0.82 7.49
C LYS A 46 -0.25 0.32 6.57
N MET A 47 0.14 -0.19 5.41
CA MET A 47 -0.73 -1.06 4.62
C MET A 47 -0.03 -2.34 4.22
N ILE A 48 -0.84 -3.34 3.91
CA ILE A 48 -0.40 -4.61 3.32
C ILE A 48 -1.21 -4.83 2.04
N LEU A 49 -0.52 -5.08 0.93
CA LEU A 49 -1.08 -5.53 -0.34
C LEU A 49 -0.59 -6.95 -0.59
N CYS A 50 -1.50 -7.85 -0.93
CA CYS A 50 -1.20 -9.18 -1.44
C CYS A 50 -2.09 -9.48 -2.64
N CYS A 51 -1.52 -9.98 -3.73
CA CYS A 51 -2.27 -10.38 -4.92
C CYS A 51 -1.45 -11.35 -5.76
N LYS A 52 -1.96 -11.74 -6.93
CA LYS A 52 -1.18 -12.40 -7.98
C LYS A 52 -1.10 -11.52 -9.23
N ASN A 53 -0.02 -11.64 -10.00
CA ASN A 53 0.08 -11.05 -11.33
C ASN A 53 -0.48 -12.01 -12.41
N ASP A 54 -0.34 -11.61 -13.67
CA ASP A 54 -0.74 -12.40 -14.85
C ASP A 54 -0.06 -13.77 -14.91
N GLU A 55 1.19 -13.87 -14.44
CA GLU A 55 2.03 -15.08 -14.43
C GLU A 55 1.78 -15.96 -13.19
N GLU A 56 0.76 -15.65 -12.39
CA GLU A 56 0.43 -16.30 -11.11
C GLU A 56 1.47 -16.11 -9.99
N ASP A 57 2.49 -15.26 -10.19
CA ASP A 57 3.44 -14.90 -9.14
C ASP A 57 2.73 -14.19 -8.00
N VAL A 58 3.07 -14.56 -6.78
CA VAL A 58 2.53 -13.91 -5.58
C VAL A 58 3.25 -12.59 -5.33
N ILE A 59 2.47 -11.51 -5.36
CA ILE A 59 2.94 -10.16 -5.07
C ILE A 59 2.59 -9.80 -3.64
N TYR A 60 3.59 -9.35 -2.87
CA TYR A 60 3.41 -8.88 -1.49
C TYR A 60 4.16 -7.58 -1.23
N ASN A 61 3.45 -6.57 -0.74
CA ASN A 61 4.03 -5.31 -0.27
C ASN A 61 3.49 -4.97 1.12
N GLU A 62 4.38 -4.67 2.05
CA GLU A 62 4.06 -4.06 3.34
C GLU A 62 4.76 -2.71 3.42
N LEU A 63 3.97 -1.63 3.57
CA LEU A 63 4.48 -0.26 3.61
C LEU A 63 4.15 0.36 4.96
N HIS A 64 5.18 0.67 5.74
CA HIS A 64 5.02 1.43 6.98
C HIS A 64 5.11 2.91 6.69
N PHE A 65 4.03 3.64 6.89
CA PHE A 65 3.89 5.02 6.46
C PHE A 65 4.72 6.02 7.28
N TYR A 66 4.99 7.18 6.68
CA TYR A 66 5.63 8.31 7.35
C TYR A 66 4.78 8.89 8.50
N ASP A 67 3.47 9.03 8.31
CA ASP A 67 2.52 9.44 9.36
C ASP A 67 1.21 8.65 9.22
N LYS A 68 0.27 8.84 10.14
CA LYS A 68 -0.97 8.06 10.22
C LYS A 68 -1.98 8.44 9.13
N ILE A 69 -2.78 7.44 8.75
CA ILE A 69 -3.87 7.54 7.81
C ILE A 69 -5.24 7.30 8.48
N GLN A 70 -6.30 7.80 7.86
CA GLN A 70 -7.68 7.47 8.19
C GLN A 70 -8.08 6.22 7.39
N ILE A 71 -8.13 5.06 8.06
CA ILE A 71 -8.30 3.77 7.39
C ILE A 71 -9.66 3.63 6.68
N HIS A 72 -10.72 4.26 7.18
CA HIS A 72 -12.07 4.18 6.62
C HIS A 72 -12.28 5.08 5.40
N ASP A 73 -11.41 6.08 5.22
CA ASP A 73 -11.40 7.00 4.08
C ASP A 73 -10.29 6.64 3.07
N SER A 74 -9.57 5.55 3.33
CA SER A 74 -8.54 5.01 2.45
C SER A 74 -9.10 3.84 1.65
N ARG A 75 -8.66 3.68 0.41
CA ARG A 75 -9.21 2.67 -0.51
C ARG A 75 -8.24 2.32 -1.62
N GLU A 76 -8.38 1.12 -2.14
CA GLU A 76 -7.77 0.63 -3.36
C GLU A 76 -8.70 0.81 -4.57
N ARG A 77 -8.10 0.87 -5.75
CA ARG A 77 -8.77 0.71 -7.02
C ARG A 77 -7.88 -0.10 -7.95
N VAL A 78 -8.43 -1.19 -8.46
CA VAL A 78 -7.73 -2.14 -9.32
C VAL A 78 -7.92 -1.76 -10.79
N TYR A 79 -6.84 -1.80 -11.56
CA TYR A 79 -6.79 -1.58 -13.00
C TYR A 79 -5.92 -2.68 -13.65
N ASP A 80 -6.02 -2.82 -14.97
CA ASP A 80 -5.32 -3.89 -15.72
C ASP A 80 -3.80 -3.85 -15.57
N ARG A 81 -3.21 -2.68 -15.29
CA ARG A 81 -1.75 -2.51 -15.19
C ARG A 81 -1.28 -1.96 -13.84
N THR A 82 -2.20 -1.58 -12.96
CA THR A 82 -1.86 -1.00 -11.67
C THR A 82 -2.91 -1.29 -10.60
N ILE A 83 -2.47 -1.34 -9.35
CA ILE A 83 -3.34 -1.22 -8.19
C ILE A 83 -3.07 0.15 -7.57
N ASN A 84 -4.05 1.05 -7.63
CA ASN A 84 -3.92 2.39 -7.09
C ASN A 84 -4.50 2.43 -5.68
N ILE A 85 -3.73 2.94 -4.75
CA ILE A 85 -4.11 3.14 -3.36
C ILE A 85 -4.25 4.63 -3.11
N LEU A 86 -5.41 5.02 -2.57
CA LEU A 86 -5.66 6.36 -2.05
C LEU A 86 -5.64 6.29 -0.52
N LEU A 87 -4.63 6.89 0.10
CA LEU A 87 -4.46 6.98 1.55
C LEU A 87 -4.95 8.35 2.03
N ARG A 88 -5.94 8.38 2.92
CA ARG A 88 -6.41 9.64 3.53
C ARG A 88 -5.50 10.01 4.70
N LYS A 89 -4.85 11.17 4.66
CA LYS A 89 -4.03 11.64 5.79
C LYS A 89 -4.90 11.93 7.00
N VAL A 90 -4.41 11.64 8.21
CA VAL A 90 -5.04 12.13 9.44
C VAL A 90 -4.87 13.64 9.57
N LYS A 91 -3.67 14.16 9.25
CA LYS A 91 -3.34 15.59 9.24
C LYS A 91 -3.32 16.09 7.81
N PRO A 92 -4.38 16.78 7.32
CA PRO A 92 -4.33 17.42 6.02
C PRO A 92 -3.28 18.54 6.04
N ASP A 93 -2.79 18.91 4.85
CA ASP A 93 -1.92 20.08 4.60
C ASP A 93 -0.47 19.90 5.11
N VAL A 94 -0.15 18.74 5.67
CA VAL A 94 1.21 18.35 6.06
C VAL A 94 1.87 17.60 4.91
N SER A 95 3.02 18.08 4.44
CA SER A 95 3.81 17.41 3.40
C SER A 95 4.36 16.08 3.91
N TRP A 96 4.29 15.04 3.08
CA TRP A 96 4.99 13.78 3.33
C TRP A 96 6.30 13.80 2.53
N PRO A 97 7.47 14.04 3.17
CA PRO A 97 8.75 14.10 2.46
C PRO A 97 9.20 12.73 1.94
N ARG A 98 8.62 11.65 2.48
CA ARG A 98 8.82 10.26 2.08
C ARG A 98 7.56 9.47 2.33
N LEU A 99 7.38 8.36 1.61
CA LEU A 99 6.23 7.47 1.81
C LEU A 99 6.36 6.66 3.09
N GLN A 100 7.55 6.13 3.35
CA GLN A 100 7.80 5.22 4.45
C GLN A 100 8.55 5.88 5.60
N LYS A 101 8.26 5.47 6.84
CA LYS A 101 9.11 5.81 7.98
C LYS A 101 10.51 5.26 7.75
N ASP A 102 11.52 5.93 8.31
CA ASP A 102 12.88 5.38 8.26
C ASP A 102 12.86 4.03 8.96
N SER A 103 13.33 2.98 8.28
CA SER A 103 13.76 1.80 8.99
C SER A 103 14.92 2.25 9.85
N ALA A 104 14.73 2.26 11.18
CA ALA A 104 15.89 2.24 12.06
C ALA A 104 16.75 1.08 11.55
N LYS A 105 17.96 1.38 11.08
CA LYS A 105 18.94 0.33 10.82
C LYS A 105 18.99 -0.46 12.11
N VAL A 106 18.60 -1.73 12.06
CA VAL A 106 18.96 -2.66 13.12
C VAL A 106 20.48 -2.71 13.02
N GLY A 107 21.13 -1.94 13.89
CA GLY A 107 22.58 -1.95 14.07
C GLY A 107 23.03 -3.19 14.81
#